data_AF-A0A821KSY2-F1
#
_entry.id   AF-A0A821KSY2-F1
#
_cell.length_a   1.000
_cell.length_b   1.000
_cell.length_c   1.000
_cell.angle_alpha   90.00
_cell.angle_beta   90.00
_cell.angle_gamma   90.00
#
_symmetry.space_group_name_H-M   'P 1'
#
loop_
_entity.id
_entity.type
_entity.pdbx_description
1 polymer ?
#
loop_
_entity_poly.entity_id
_entity_poly.type
_entity_poly.pdbx_seq_one_letter_code
_entity_poly.pdbx_strand_id
1 'polypeptide(L)'
;PNLKTLELAHIYFNLKVHKPEISVRPIVASINTPSRQISSFLDQLLTPIYNYVTKDITFINSIDLIRKLKDYTEKGYLTSTTLFITFDVADLYTMIPRDGAIAALRRFCQKYSVNGKIGNLKIDTIIKLASAVLDTNTFAYKNKYYRQIKCGAMGLPFTMVLVNIYIYIYIYVRMGTKINSTSK
;
A
#
# COMPACT_ATOMS: atom_id res chain seq x y z
N PRO A 1 -24.35 -2.76 -9.16
CA PRO A 1 -24.59 -2.07 -7.87
C PRO A 1 -26.07 -1.64 -7.76
N ASN A 2 -26.71 -1.87 -6.61
CA ASN A 2 -28.05 -1.33 -6.37
C ASN A 2 -27.93 0.18 -6.10
N LEU A 3 -28.50 1.02 -6.97
CA LEU A 3 -28.42 2.48 -6.83
C LEU A 3 -29.07 2.98 -5.53
N LYS A 4 -29.96 2.19 -4.92
CA LYS A 4 -30.63 2.53 -3.65
C LYS A 4 -29.75 2.34 -2.41
N THR A 5 -28.57 1.73 -2.54
CA THR A 5 -27.67 1.44 -1.40
C THR A 5 -26.35 2.20 -1.50
N LEU A 6 -26.26 3.18 -2.40
CA LEU A 6 -25.04 3.96 -2.58
C LEU A 6 -24.96 5.03 -1.50
N GLU A 7 -23.88 5.01 -0.73
CA GLU A 7 -23.64 6.00 0.33
C GLU A 7 -22.33 6.71 0.08
N LEU A 8 -22.28 7.98 0.46
CA LEU A 8 -21.03 8.71 0.48
C LEU A 8 -20.17 8.21 1.64
N ALA A 9 -18.85 8.19 1.48
CA ALA A 9 -17.98 7.82 2.58
C ALA A 9 -18.10 8.81 3.74
N HIS A 10 -17.90 8.33 4.97
CA HIS A 10 -17.86 9.17 6.17
C HIS A 10 -16.53 9.00 6.89
N ILE A 11 -16.07 10.04 7.57
CA ILE A 11 -14.83 10.03 8.35
C ILE A 11 -15.13 9.84 9.84
N TYR A 12 -14.35 8.98 10.49
CA TYR A 12 -14.34 8.82 11.94
C TYR A 12 -12.89 8.82 12.45
N PHE A 13 -12.72 8.95 13.77
CA PHE A 13 -11.41 9.15 14.38
C PHE A 13 -11.17 8.09 15.46
N ASN A 14 -10.11 7.30 15.28
CA ASN A 14 -9.65 6.38 16.32
C ASN A 14 -8.61 7.06 17.21
N LEU A 15 -8.69 6.87 18.53
CA LEU A 15 -7.68 7.39 19.45
C LEU A 15 -6.38 6.58 19.37
N LYS A 16 -5.24 7.27 19.35
CA LYS A 16 -3.91 6.65 19.51
C LYS A 16 -3.57 6.58 21.00
N VAL A 17 -4.19 5.64 21.71
CA VAL A 17 -4.08 5.48 23.18
C VAL A 17 -2.65 5.25 23.71
N HIS A 18 -1.71 4.89 22.83
CA HIS A 18 -0.31 4.65 23.16
C HIS A 18 0.57 5.91 23.07
N LYS A 19 0.01 7.08 22.70
CA LYS A 19 0.74 8.35 22.65
C LYS A 19 0.41 9.20 23.87
N PRO A 20 1.39 9.91 24.47
CA PRO A 20 1.17 10.74 25.64
C PRO A 20 0.27 11.96 25.35
N GLU A 21 0.28 12.45 24.11
CA GLU A 21 -0.59 13.52 23.64
C GLU A 21 -1.87 12.97 23.01
N ILE A 22 -2.97 13.75 23.06
CA ILE A 22 -4.23 13.42 22.39
C ILE A 22 -4.00 13.41 20.88
N SER A 23 -3.82 12.21 20.32
CA SER A 23 -3.62 12.00 18.89
C SER A 23 -4.69 11.09 18.33
N VAL A 24 -5.21 11.44 17.15
CA VAL A 24 -6.24 10.67 16.45
C VAL A 24 -5.70 10.09 15.15
N ARG A 25 -6.33 9.00 14.70
CA ARG A 25 -6.16 8.40 13.38
C ARG A 25 -7.47 8.55 12.61
N PRO A 26 -7.56 9.47 11.64
CA PRO A 26 -8.72 9.57 10.78
C PRO A 26 -8.84 8.33 9.89
N ILE A 27 -10.05 7.77 9.80
CA ILE A 27 -10.38 6.68 8.89
C ILE A 27 -11.61 7.07 8.09
N VAL A 28 -11.54 6.85 6.78
CA VAL A 28 -12.66 7.06 5.87
C VAL A 28 -13.34 5.71 5.64
N ALA A 29 -14.58 5.58 6.11
CA ALA A 29 -15.42 4.43 5.92
C ALA A 29 -16.06 4.48 4.52
N SER A 30 -15.54 3.68 3.59
CA SER A 30 -15.96 3.68 2.17
C SER A 30 -16.77 2.45 1.77
N ILE A 31 -17.52 1.85 2.70
CA ILE A 31 -18.16 0.51 2.56
C ILE A 31 -19.08 0.43 1.34
N ASN A 32 -19.92 1.45 1.12
CA ASN A 32 -20.94 1.47 0.05
C ASN A 32 -20.62 2.46 -1.07
N THR A 33 -19.34 2.79 -1.27
CA THR A 33 -18.91 3.77 -2.28
C THR A 33 -18.77 3.16 -3.68
N PRO A 34 -18.94 3.94 -4.76
CA PRO A 34 -18.78 3.44 -6.13
C PRO A 34 -17.40 2.83 -6.40
N SER A 35 -16.36 3.41 -5.80
CA SER A 35 -14.96 3.01 -6.00
C SER A 35 -14.56 1.77 -5.19
N ARG A 36 -15.38 1.32 -4.24
CA ARG A 36 -15.09 0.15 -3.39
C ARG A 36 -14.94 -1.14 -4.18
N GLN A 37 -15.77 -1.35 -5.20
CA GLN A 37 -15.71 -2.57 -6.03
C GLN A 37 -14.45 -2.59 -6.90
N ILE A 38 -14.14 -1.46 -7.55
CA ILE A 38 -12.90 -1.31 -8.33
C ILE A 38 -11.68 -1.50 -7.41
N SER A 39 -11.72 -0.90 -6.23
CA SER A 39 -10.67 -1.06 -5.23
C SER A 39 -10.49 -2.53 -4.80
N SER A 40 -11.58 -3.27 -4.58
CA SER A 40 -11.51 -4.68 -4.20
C SER A 40 -10.95 -5.54 -5.34
N PHE A 41 -11.35 -5.23 -6.57
CA PHE A 41 -10.87 -5.92 -7.76
C PHE A 41 -9.35 -5.71 -7.96
N LEU A 42 -8.87 -4.46 -7.84
CA LEU A 42 -7.44 -4.16 -7.96
C LEU A 42 -6.62 -4.82 -6.85
N ASP A 43 -7.14 -4.87 -5.63
CA ASP A 43 -6.49 -5.56 -4.51
C ASP A 43 -6.35 -7.07 -4.79
N GLN A 44 -7.44 -7.74 -5.18
CA GLN A 44 -7.42 -9.16 -5.53
C GLN A 44 -6.47 -9.48 -6.70
N LEU A 45 -6.32 -8.55 -7.65
CA LEU A 45 -5.42 -8.71 -8.79
C LEU A 45 -3.95 -8.55 -8.41
N LEU A 46 -3.62 -7.56 -7.57
CA LEU A 46 -2.24 -7.12 -7.33
C LEU A 46 -1.61 -7.76 -6.09
N THR A 47 -2.38 -8.01 -5.04
CA THR A 47 -1.88 -8.52 -3.76
C THR A 47 -1.17 -9.88 -3.88
N PRO A 48 -1.69 -10.87 -4.64
CA PRO A 48 -1.00 -12.14 -4.83
C PRO A 48 0.39 -11.98 -5.48
N ILE A 49 0.48 -11.09 -6.48
CA ILE A 49 1.73 -10.82 -7.19
C ILE A 49 2.71 -10.13 -6.26
N TYR A 50 2.27 -9.11 -5.53
CA TYR A 50 3.08 -8.41 -4.54
C TYR A 50 3.64 -9.39 -3.50
N ASN A 51 2.77 -10.19 -2.85
CA ASN A 51 3.18 -11.13 -1.83
C ASN A 51 4.17 -12.17 -2.35
N TYR A 52 3.99 -12.64 -3.59
CA TYR A 52 4.91 -13.59 -4.21
C TYR A 52 6.30 -12.97 -4.43
N VAL A 53 6.38 -11.76 -4.98
CA VAL A 53 7.67 -11.13 -5.34
C VAL A 53 8.40 -10.51 -4.15
N THR A 54 7.70 -10.26 -3.03
CA THR A 54 8.31 -9.70 -1.81
C THR A 54 8.47 -10.70 -0.68
N LYS A 55 8.13 -11.98 -0.89
CA LYS A 55 8.10 -13.02 0.16
C LYS A 55 9.41 -13.14 0.97
N ASP A 56 10.54 -12.85 0.34
CA ASP A 56 11.88 -13.02 0.92
C ASP A 56 12.37 -11.77 1.68
N ILE A 57 11.69 -10.63 1.51
CA ILE A 57 12.09 -9.33 2.09
C ILE A 57 11.01 -8.68 2.97
N THR A 58 9.83 -9.30 3.05
CA THR A 58 8.71 -8.84 3.88
C THR A 58 8.21 -9.98 4.74
N PHE A 59 7.49 -9.67 5.81
CA PHE A 59 6.78 -10.63 6.65
C PHE A 59 5.31 -10.22 6.75
N ILE A 60 4.41 -11.21 6.71
CA ILE A 60 2.96 -10.93 6.67
C ILE A 60 2.36 -10.69 8.06
N ASN A 61 3.01 -11.19 9.11
CA ASN A 61 2.61 -11.03 10.51
C ASN A 61 3.77 -11.41 11.45
N SER A 62 3.55 -11.24 12.75
CA SER A 62 4.57 -11.53 13.78
C SER A 62 4.99 -13.00 13.83
N ILE A 63 4.09 -13.93 13.50
CA ILE A 63 4.40 -15.38 13.49
C ILE A 63 5.34 -15.69 12.31
N ASP A 64 5.07 -15.13 11.13
CA ASP A 64 5.94 -15.26 9.95
C ASP A 64 7.32 -14.63 10.20
N LEU A 65 7.37 -13.48 10.89
CA LEU A 65 8.62 -12.85 11.30
C LEU A 65 9.45 -13.78 12.21
N ILE A 66 8.86 -14.32 13.28
CA ILE A 66 9.56 -15.21 14.21
C ILE A 66 10.11 -16.44 13.48
N ARG A 67 9.29 -17.04 12.60
CA ARG A 67 9.71 -18.18 11.78
C ARG A 67 10.91 -17.83 10.90
N LYS A 68 10.85 -16.71 10.16
CA LYS A 68 11.95 -16.26 9.30
C LYS A 68 13.21 -15.95 10.09
N LEU A 69 13.10 -15.34 11.27
CA LEU A 69 14.25 -15.08 12.14
C LEU A 69 14.88 -16.39 12.62
N LYS A 70 14.09 -17.40 12.99
CA LYS A 70 14.59 -18.72 13.37
C LYS A 70 15.35 -19.37 12.21
N ASP A 71 14.80 -19.34 11.00
CA ASP A 71 15.46 -19.86 9.80
C ASP A 71 16.80 -19.14 9.53
N TYR A 72 16.88 -17.83 9.78
CA TYR A 72 18.12 -17.05 9.65
C TYR A 72 19.16 -17.43 10.72
N THR A 73 18.72 -17.68 11.96
CA THR A 73 19.59 -18.20 13.03
C THR A 73 20.14 -19.57 12.68
N GLU A 74 19.29 -20.50 12.23
CA GLU A 74 19.67 -21.88 11.91
C GLU A 74 20.65 -21.94 10.73
N LYS A 75 20.56 -20.99 9.78
CA LYS A 75 21.51 -20.82 8.68
C LYS A 75 22.82 -20.11 9.07
N GLY A 76 22.96 -19.69 10.33
CA GLY A 76 24.15 -18.98 10.81
C GLY A 76 24.27 -17.54 10.33
N TYR A 77 23.18 -16.92 9.85
CA TYR A 77 23.19 -15.53 9.38
C TYR A 77 23.12 -14.51 10.53
N LEU A 78 22.65 -14.94 11.71
CA LEU A 78 22.70 -14.12 12.92
C LEU A 78 23.91 -14.51 13.76
N THR A 79 24.84 -13.57 13.92
CA THR A 79 26.04 -13.72 14.74
C THR A 79 25.93 -12.86 16.00
N SER A 80 26.85 -13.04 16.95
CA SER A 80 26.95 -12.18 18.14
C SER A 80 27.21 -10.70 17.81
N THR A 81 27.64 -10.40 16.59
CA THR A 81 27.92 -9.03 16.12
C THR A 81 26.80 -8.44 15.26
N THR A 82 25.72 -9.19 15.02
CA THR A 82 24.60 -8.72 14.20
C THR A 82 23.82 -7.61 14.91
N LEU A 83 23.67 -6.47 14.23
CA LEU A 83 22.89 -5.33 14.72
C LEU A 83 21.50 -5.30 14.08
N PHE A 84 20.47 -5.11 14.91
CA PHE A 84 19.11 -4.86 14.46
C PHE A 84 18.85 -3.35 14.43
N ILE A 85 18.43 -2.86 13.27
CA ILE A 85 18.08 -1.45 13.07
C ILE A 85 16.62 -1.38 12.66
N THR A 86 15.86 -0.51 13.32
CA THR A 86 14.44 -0.29 13.03
C THR A 86 14.22 1.13 12.52
N PHE A 87 13.32 1.25 11.54
CA PHE A 87 12.86 2.53 11.01
C PHE A 87 11.34 2.51 10.99
N ASP A 88 10.73 3.63 11.37
CA ASP A 88 9.29 3.83 11.27
C ASP A 88 8.99 4.92 10.23
N VAL A 89 8.09 4.62 9.30
CA VAL A 89 7.64 5.58 8.28
C VAL A 89 6.35 6.23 8.75
N ALA A 90 6.47 7.45 9.27
CA ALA A 90 5.33 8.21 9.75
C ALA A 90 4.32 8.50 8.63
N ASP A 91 3.03 8.37 8.96
CA ASP A 91 1.90 8.83 8.13
C ASP A 91 1.92 8.32 6.68
N LEU A 92 2.39 7.09 6.49
CA LEU A 92 2.62 6.48 5.18
C LEU A 92 1.44 6.61 4.20
N TYR A 93 0.22 6.32 4.66
CA TYR A 93 -1.00 6.36 3.85
C TYR A 93 -1.45 7.78 3.47
N THR A 94 -1.04 8.82 4.20
CA THR A 94 -1.47 10.20 3.94
C THR A 94 -0.38 11.04 3.30
N MET A 95 0.87 10.57 3.28
CA MET A 95 2.01 11.34 2.79
C MET A 95 2.47 10.96 1.38
N ILE A 96 2.11 9.79 0.85
CA ILE A 96 2.51 9.40 -0.50
C ILE A 96 1.81 10.30 -1.55
N PRO A 97 2.56 11.02 -2.41
CA PRO A 97 1.97 11.78 -3.50
C PRO A 97 1.23 10.86 -4.47
N ARG A 98 0.04 11.27 -4.91
CA ARG A 98 -0.80 10.50 -5.85
C ARG A 98 -0.02 10.04 -7.08
N ASP A 99 0.67 10.97 -7.75
CA ASP A 99 1.39 10.66 -8.98
C ASP A 99 2.60 9.77 -8.74
N GLY A 100 3.23 9.90 -7.57
CA GLY A 100 4.28 8.98 -7.11
C GLY A 100 3.75 7.55 -6.93
N ALA A 101 2.58 7.39 -6.32
CA ALA A 101 1.93 6.09 -6.16
C ALA A 101 1.58 5.46 -7.53
N ILE A 102 0.98 6.24 -8.43
CA ILE A 102 0.63 5.77 -9.78
C ILE A 102 1.87 5.39 -10.59
N ALA A 103 2.94 6.19 -10.51
CA ALA A 103 4.20 5.89 -11.18
C ALA A 103 4.84 4.61 -10.63
N ALA A 104 4.83 4.40 -9.31
CA ALA A 104 5.33 3.19 -8.69
C ALA A 104 4.51 1.96 -9.12
N LEU A 105 3.17 2.07 -9.12
CA LEU A 105 2.30 1.00 -9.60
C LEU A 105 2.58 0.65 -11.07
N ARG A 106 2.74 1.66 -11.94
CA ARG A 106 3.08 1.43 -13.36
C ARG A 106 4.38 0.66 -13.50
N ARG A 107 5.43 1.06 -12.78
CA ARG A 107 6.72 0.35 -12.77
C ARG A 107 6.59 -1.08 -12.29
N PHE A 108 5.84 -1.29 -11.21
CA PHE A 108 5.56 -2.62 -10.68
C PHE A 108 4.86 -3.50 -11.71
N CYS A 109 3.78 -3.01 -12.33
CA CYS A 109 3.07 -3.75 -13.36
C CYS A 109 3.95 -4.02 -14.59
N GLN A 110 4.78 -3.07 -15.03
CA GLN A 110 5.71 -3.29 -16.14
C GLN A 110 6.71 -4.41 -15.83
N LYS A 111 7.26 -4.40 -14.61
CA LYS A 111 8.27 -5.38 -14.18
C LYS A 111 7.71 -6.81 -14.07
N TYR A 112 6.46 -6.96 -13.63
CA TYR A 112 5.85 -8.27 -13.35
C TYR A 112 4.74 -8.68 -14.32
N SER A 113 4.56 -7.92 -15.40
CA SER A 113 3.61 -8.30 -16.46
C SER A 113 4.13 -9.45 -17.32
N VAL A 114 3.19 -10.23 -17.84
CA VAL A 114 3.44 -11.20 -18.90
C VAL A 114 2.83 -10.63 -20.19
N ASN A 115 3.65 -10.41 -21.22
CA ASN A 115 3.24 -9.81 -22.48
C ASN A 115 2.50 -8.47 -22.31
N GLY A 116 2.97 -7.63 -21.36
CA GLY A 116 2.38 -6.31 -21.08
C GLY A 116 1.01 -6.36 -20.40
N LYS A 117 0.65 -7.51 -19.81
CA LYS A 117 -0.60 -7.71 -19.07
C LYS A 117 -0.36 -8.26 -17.67
N ILE A 118 -1.27 -7.92 -16.76
CA ILE A 118 -1.41 -8.56 -15.45
C ILE A 118 -2.75 -9.30 -15.47
N GLY A 119 -2.69 -10.63 -15.37
CA GLY A 119 -3.82 -11.48 -15.75
C GLY A 119 -4.23 -11.16 -17.20
N ASN A 120 -5.50 -10.78 -17.39
CA ASN A 120 -6.04 -10.44 -18.71
C ASN A 120 -6.06 -8.93 -19.02
N LEU A 121 -5.57 -8.09 -18.10
CA LEU A 121 -5.67 -6.64 -18.23
C LEU A 121 -4.36 -6.01 -18.72
N LYS A 122 -4.48 -5.09 -19.68
CA LYS A 122 -3.38 -4.20 -20.07
C LYS A 122 -3.01 -3.30 -18.90
N ILE A 123 -1.72 -2.99 -18.78
CA ILE A 123 -1.18 -2.09 -17.73
C ILE A 123 -1.93 -0.75 -17.71
N ASP A 124 -2.19 -0.14 -18.86
CA ASP A 124 -2.90 1.15 -18.90
C ASP A 124 -4.32 1.09 -18.34
N THR A 125 -5.02 -0.04 -18.49
CA THR A 125 -6.35 -0.22 -17.90
C THR A 125 -6.24 -0.25 -16.37
N ILE A 126 -5.25 -0.97 -15.83
CA ILE A 126 -5.01 -1.04 -14.39
C ILE A 126 -4.69 0.35 -13.84
N ILE A 127 -3.85 1.12 -14.54
CA ILE A 127 -3.50 2.49 -14.11
C ILE A 127 -4.71 3.43 -14.17
N LYS A 128 -5.58 3.31 -15.19
CA LYS A 128 -6.82 4.09 -15.25
C LYS A 128 -7.77 3.76 -14.10
N LEU A 129 -7.95 2.47 -13.80
CA LEU A 129 -8.78 2.03 -12.67
C LEU A 129 -8.21 2.52 -11.34
N ALA A 130 -6.90 2.39 -11.12
CA ALA A 130 -6.22 2.88 -9.93
C ALA A 130 -6.40 4.40 -9.78
N SER A 131 -6.19 5.15 -10.86
CA SER A 131 -6.38 6.61 -10.87
C SER A 131 -7.81 6.99 -10.48
N ALA A 132 -8.82 6.32 -11.06
CA ALA A 132 -10.21 6.54 -10.74
C ALA A 132 -10.51 6.30 -9.24
N VAL A 133 -9.98 5.22 -8.64
CA VAL A 133 -10.13 4.96 -7.21
C VAL A 133 -9.55 6.11 -6.36
N LEU A 134 -8.36 6.60 -6.71
CA LEU A 134 -7.73 7.72 -5.98
C LEU A 134 -8.48 9.05 -6.20
N ASP A 135 -8.99 9.31 -7.40
CA ASP A 135 -9.65 10.58 -7.76
C ASP A 135 -11.05 10.72 -7.15
N THR A 136 -11.71 9.58 -6.90
CA THR A 136 -13.05 9.49 -6.29
C THR A 136 -13.00 9.32 -4.77
N ASN A 137 -11.85 9.55 -4.15
CA ASN A 137 -11.69 9.43 -2.70
C ASN A 137 -12.29 10.65 -1.96
N THR A 138 -13.63 10.69 -1.94
CA THR A 138 -14.43 11.77 -1.35
C THR A 138 -15.24 11.28 -0.16
N PHE A 139 -15.36 12.11 0.87
CA PHE A 139 -16.13 11.82 2.08
C PHE A 139 -16.89 13.05 2.60
N ALA A 140 -17.93 12.81 3.39
CA ALA A 140 -18.73 13.84 4.05
C ALA A 140 -18.36 13.96 5.53
N TYR A 141 -18.26 15.20 6.00
CA TYR A 141 -18.10 15.53 7.41
C TYR A 141 -18.78 16.86 7.72
N LYS A 142 -19.65 16.88 8.74
CA LYS A 142 -20.40 18.08 9.16
C LYS A 142 -21.07 18.82 7.98
N ASN A 143 -21.84 18.09 7.17
CA ASN A 143 -22.54 18.59 5.98
C ASN A 143 -21.64 19.26 4.92
N LYS A 144 -20.33 18.99 4.95
CA LYS A 144 -19.36 19.43 3.93
C LYS A 144 -18.73 18.21 3.26
N TYR A 145 -18.39 18.38 1.99
CA TYR A 145 -17.74 17.36 1.17
C TYR A 145 -16.24 17.65 1.07
N TYR A 146 -15.44 16.62 1.26
CA TYR A 146 -13.98 16.70 1.19
C TYR A 146 -13.46 15.63 0.25
N ARG A 147 -12.35 15.93 -0.42
CA ARG A 147 -11.60 14.99 -1.23
C ARG A 147 -10.19 14.87 -0.67
N GLN A 148 -9.74 13.64 -0.44
CA GLN A 148 -8.35 13.41 -0.06
C GLN A 148 -7.47 13.53 -1.31
N ILE A 149 -6.49 14.44 -1.26
CA ILE A 149 -5.62 14.77 -2.40
C ILE A 149 -4.30 14.00 -2.42
N LYS A 150 -3.95 13.34 -1.31
CA LYS A 150 -2.72 12.55 -1.16
C LYS A 150 -3.06 11.08 -0.94
N CYS A 151 -2.41 10.22 -1.74
CA CYS A 151 -2.63 8.76 -1.78
C CYS A 151 -4.13 8.38 -1.77
N GLY A 152 -4.49 7.29 -1.08
CA GLY A 152 -5.85 6.79 -0.94
C GLY A 152 -6.33 6.78 0.52
N ALA A 153 -7.62 6.56 0.71
CA ALA A 153 -8.23 6.47 2.03
C ALA A 153 -7.79 5.19 2.74
N MET A 154 -7.56 5.30 4.05
CA MET A 154 -7.24 4.17 4.96
C MET A 154 -8.39 3.15 5.13
N GLY A 155 -9.40 3.13 4.26
CA GLY A 155 -10.53 2.19 4.29
C GLY A 155 -10.78 1.47 2.96
N LEU A 156 -9.96 1.71 1.94
CA LEU A 156 -10.06 1.05 0.63
C LEU A 156 -9.01 -0.06 0.53
N PRO A 157 -9.38 -1.31 0.15
CA PRO A 157 -8.42 -2.42 0.04
C PRO A 157 -7.22 -2.11 -0.87
N PHE A 158 -7.47 -1.43 -1.99
CA PHE A 158 -6.44 -1.12 -2.98
C PHE A 158 -5.35 -0.21 -2.40
N THR A 159 -5.71 0.70 -1.49
CA THR A 159 -4.74 1.62 -0.90
C THR A 159 -3.63 0.84 -0.17
N MET A 160 -3.97 -0.26 0.51
CA MET A 160 -3.01 -1.09 1.23
C MET A 160 -1.93 -1.66 0.30
N VAL A 161 -2.35 -2.36 -0.76
CA VAL A 161 -1.40 -2.94 -1.72
C VAL A 161 -0.64 -1.87 -2.51
N LEU A 162 -1.27 -0.74 -2.83
CA LEU A 162 -0.63 0.37 -3.55
C LEU A 162 0.51 0.97 -2.74
N VAL A 163 0.30 1.21 -1.45
CA VAL A 163 1.31 1.74 -0.54
C VAL A 163 2.47 0.78 -0.37
N ASN A 164 2.17 -0.51 -0.21
CA ASN A 164 3.18 -1.57 -0.14
C ASN A 164 4.03 -1.64 -1.42
N ILE A 165 3.38 -1.57 -2.60
CA ILE A 165 4.07 -1.48 -3.90
C ILE A 165 4.95 -0.23 -3.97
N TYR A 166 4.46 0.92 -3.52
CA TYR A 166 5.22 2.16 -3.52
C TYR A 166 6.51 2.03 -2.71
N ILE A 167 6.43 1.52 -1.48
CA ILE A 167 7.58 1.28 -0.62
C ILE A 167 8.54 0.26 -1.24
N TYR A 168 8.02 -0.84 -1.77
CA TYR A 168 8.83 -1.84 -2.46
C TYR A 168 9.63 -1.22 -3.63
N ILE A 169 8.98 -0.46 -4.50
CA ILE A 169 9.65 0.19 -5.63
C ILE A 169 10.65 1.25 -5.14
N TYR A 170 10.30 2.02 -4.11
CA TYR A 170 11.17 3.07 -3.57
C TYR A 170 12.44 2.50 -2.93
N ILE A 171 12.30 1.52 -2.03
CA ILE A 171 13.43 0.90 -1.32
C ILE A 171 14.22 0.02 -2.29
N TYR A 172 13.57 -0.96 -2.92
CA TYR A 172 14.28 -2.03 -3.61
C TYR A 172 14.87 -1.59 -4.96
N VAL A 173 14.12 -0.78 -5.73
CA VAL A 173 14.55 -0.40 -7.08
C VAL A 173 15.43 0.86 -7.06
N ARG A 174 15.16 1.82 -6.17
CA ARG A 174 15.85 3.13 -6.18
C ARG A 174 17.02 3.22 -5.20
N MET A 175 16.99 2.51 -4.07
CA MET A 175 18.15 2.45 -3.17
C MET A 175 19.08 1.29 -3.53
N GLY A 176 18.55 0.13 -3.93
CA GLY A 176 19.37 -1.01 -4.37
C GLY A 176 20.26 -0.71 -5.58
N THR A 177 19.80 0.11 -6.53
CA THR A 177 20.61 0.56 -7.66
C THR A 177 21.71 1.55 -7.27
N LYS A 178 21.45 2.40 -6.26
CA LYS A 178 22.46 3.37 -5.78
C LYS A 178 23.57 2.69 -4.99
N ILE A 179 23.23 1.75 -4.10
CA ILE A 179 24.22 1.02 -3.28
C ILE A 179 25.22 0.26 -4.17
N ASN A 180 24.75 -0.39 -5.24
CA ASN A 180 25.60 -1.10 -6.20
C ASN A 180 26.41 -0.18 -7.15
N SER A 181 26.07 1.12 -7.22
CA SER A 181 26.80 2.10 -8.04
C SER A 181 27.88 2.87 -7.26
N THR A 182 27.82 2.84 -5.92
CA THR A 182 28.81 3.46 -5.02
C THR A 182 29.90 2.48 -4.55
N SER A 183 29.89 1.23 -5.05
CA SER A 183 30.89 0.20 -4.78
C SER A 183 31.84 -0.06 -5.97
N LYS A 184 32.06 0.95 -6.81
CA LYS A 184 33.10 0.94 -7.85
C LYS A 184 34.05 2.11 -7.64
#